data_AF-A0A9W6ZF62-F1
#
_entry.id   AF-A0A9W6ZF62-F1
#
_cell.length_a   1.000
_cell.length_b   1.000
_cell.length_c   1.000
_cell.angle_alpha   90.00
_cell.angle_beta   90.00
_cell.angle_gamma   90.00
#
_symmetry.space_group_name_H-M   'P 1'
#
loop_
_entity.id
_entity.type
_entity.pdbx_description
1 polymer ?
#
loop_
_entity_poly.entity_id
_entity_poly.type
_entity_poly.pdbx_seq_one_letter_code
_entity_poly.pdbx_strand_id
1 'polypeptide(L)'
;MVMAFMRRHPEHIDELRESYKKGLEWTEPRIIEYAREALPPLNPYYELDEELVKKGKWKDSVSKSYELGGYQNFIPQSLQSKRENAEKEMKEAVEREEKMRADAEEAKRLKAVGAQVNDKKIRAAYRKEERDKMEHDRMRNLRFSKNEDKRQPLLSVEFKRLAKAKNFTELKKRWESTCSMEEEMNRLKVVKKEQSQRKPWDGSIPAVEHALAKRAPLGHNLAKNSKAITGPSPLAIAAKERAYARQLERQNRNKKPMTILQKAILDTEKNSKKFKFEAAEKEEVLKVALDRAQASVVTKIMEYEDYIRDIKRALEGSVSSYRKARVVAGRQKSFDRLTAMLGVPRAATMGYQDWRGQYIKGIVLITVELIEAVGIWREATLAGQGRLGARNEFGELVDNGAPIPFTWNGKNVLLQIPTGLDFLHKCDELVKWFGNDFTFHRNPFMLAVPLDDRPVTPIKATRTVTIDGVEVEKAIPSLQKEADDQKLYFQHCEKIYADGGNWWPSGGGKLMDESLKRRVRSAEKVVILEEAVTSFGAR
;
A
#
# COMPACT_ATOMS: atom_id res chain seq x y z
N MET A 1 -35.15 4.96 -5.38
CA MET A 1 -35.79 3.67 -5.04
C MET A 1 -37.12 3.51 -5.79
N VAL A 2 -38.05 4.48 -5.66
CA VAL A 2 -39.32 4.53 -6.42
C VAL A 2 -39.12 4.45 -7.94
N MET A 3 -38.18 5.23 -8.49
CA MET A 3 -37.84 5.19 -9.94
C MET A 3 -37.28 3.83 -10.41
N ALA A 4 -36.62 3.07 -9.53
CA ALA A 4 -36.07 1.76 -9.87
C ALA A 4 -37.12 0.64 -9.77
N PHE A 5 -38.09 0.79 -8.85
CA PHE A 5 -39.29 -0.05 -8.76
C PHE A 5 -40.19 0.17 -9.99
N MET A 6 -40.39 1.44 -10.40
CA MET A 6 -41.21 1.82 -11.55
C MET A 6 -40.68 1.33 -12.90
N ARG A 7 -39.35 1.16 -13.03
CA ARG A 7 -38.73 0.57 -14.22
C ARG A 7 -38.94 -0.94 -14.34
N ARG A 8 -39.29 -1.63 -13.24
CA ARG A 8 -39.51 -3.08 -13.21
C ARG A 8 -40.99 -3.46 -13.25
N HIS A 9 -41.88 -2.53 -12.89
CA HIS A 9 -43.33 -2.73 -12.82
C HIS A 9 -44.11 -1.46 -13.24
N PRO A 10 -44.17 -1.15 -14.56
CA PRO A 10 -44.83 0.05 -15.07
C PRO A 10 -46.35 0.10 -14.81
N GLU A 11 -47.00 -1.05 -14.62
CA GLU A 11 -48.43 -1.21 -14.35
C GLU A 11 -48.90 -0.55 -13.03
N HIS A 12 -48.00 -0.30 -12.08
CA HIS A 12 -48.34 0.24 -10.75
C HIS A 12 -48.17 1.77 -10.64
N ILE A 13 -48.06 2.51 -11.74
CA ILE A 13 -47.71 3.94 -11.71
C ILE A 13 -48.80 4.82 -11.12
N ASP A 14 -50.07 4.47 -11.36
CA ASP A 14 -51.21 5.25 -10.89
C ASP A 14 -51.50 4.98 -9.41
N GLU A 15 -51.35 3.73 -8.96
CA GLU A 15 -51.44 3.35 -7.54
C GLU A 15 -50.35 4.04 -6.70
N LEU A 16 -49.14 4.20 -7.25
CA LEU A 16 -48.06 4.93 -6.61
C LEU A 16 -48.36 6.43 -6.50
N ARG A 17 -48.94 7.04 -7.55
CA ARG A 17 -49.35 8.46 -7.51
C ARG A 17 -50.40 8.71 -6.45
N GLU A 18 -51.38 7.82 -6.34
CA GLU A 18 -52.41 7.90 -5.31
C GLU A 18 -51.83 7.70 -3.90
N SER A 19 -50.91 6.75 -3.75
CA SER A 19 -50.19 6.51 -2.50
C SER A 19 -49.30 7.69 -2.09
N TYR A 20 -48.68 8.38 -3.05
CA TYR A 20 -47.91 9.60 -2.79
C TYR A 20 -48.81 10.75 -2.34
N LYS A 21 -49.98 10.91 -2.96
CA LYS A 21 -50.97 11.91 -2.57
C LYS A 21 -51.49 11.68 -1.15
N LYS A 22 -51.82 10.44 -0.81
CA LYS A 22 -52.18 10.03 0.57
C LYS A 22 -51.01 10.19 1.54
N GLY A 23 -49.79 9.90 1.08
CA GLY A 23 -48.56 10.12 1.85
C GLY A 23 -48.33 11.59 2.21
N LEU A 24 -48.61 12.51 1.29
CA LEU A 24 -48.56 13.95 1.56
C LEU A 24 -49.62 14.40 2.60
N GLU A 25 -50.81 13.81 2.57
CA GLU A 25 -51.86 14.05 3.58
C GLU A 25 -51.47 13.54 4.97
N TRP A 26 -50.62 12.51 5.03
CA TRP A 26 -50.13 11.93 6.29
C TRP A 26 -48.79 12.51 6.77
N THR A 27 -48.13 13.32 5.96
CA THR A 27 -46.86 13.92 6.33
C THR A 27 -47.12 15.17 7.17
N GLU A 28 -46.63 15.15 8.41
CA GLU A 28 -46.80 16.26 9.34
C GLU A 28 -46.26 17.57 8.72
N PRO A 29 -47.02 18.69 8.75
CA PRO A 29 -46.65 19.92 8.07
C PRO A 29 -45.22 20.40 8.37
N ARG A 30 -44.72 20.14 9.58
CA ARG A 30 -43.34 20.47 10.02
C ARG A 30 -42.25 19.75 9.23
N ILE A 31 -42.49 18.52 8.79
CA ILE A 31 -41.52 17.74 8.00
C ILE A 31 -41.46 18.28 6.56
N ILE A 32 -42.60 18.71 6.03
CA ILE A 32 -42.68 19.40 4.74
C ILE A 32 -42.00 20.77 4.84
N GLU A 33 -42.16 21.50 5.93
CA GLU A 33 -41.44 22.75 6.21
C GLU A 33 -39.92 22.53 6.26
N TYR A 34 -39.45 21.47 6.91
CA TYR A 34 -38.02 21.13 6.95
C TYR A 34 -37.46 20.79 5.55
N ALA A 35 -38.24 20.09 4.73
CA ALA A 35 -37.89 19.82 3.33
C ALA A 35 -37.86 21.11 2.49
N ARG A 36 -38.79 22.04 2.72
CA ARG A 36 -38.80 23.39 2.11
C ARG A 36 -37.60 24.23 2.53
N GLU A 37 -37.06 24.03 3.74
CA GLU A 37 -35.84 24.70 4.18
C GLU A 37 -34.56 24.11 3.59
N ALA A 38 -34.57 22.85 3.20
CA ALA A 38 -33.39 22.13 2.72
C ALA A 38 -33.27 22.12 1.18
N LEU A 39 -34.39 22.27 0.46
CA LEU A 39 -34.44 22.23 -1.00
C LEU A 39 -34.75 23.62 -1.57
N PRO A 40 -34.18 24.00 -2.73
CA PRO A 40 -34.53 25.26 -3.39
C PRO A 40 -36.03 25.26 -3.78
N PRO A 41 -36.69 26.44 -3.79
CA PRO A 41 -38.06 26.54 -4.27
C PRO A 41 -38.13 26.12 -5.74
N LEU A 42 -39.21 25.41 -6.12
CA LEU A 42 -39.39 24.87 -7.48
C LEU A 42 -39.42 25.94 -8.59
N ASN A 43 -39.72 27.20 -8.25
CA ASN A 43 -39.68 28.35 -9.16
C ASN A 43 -39.28 29.63 -8.37
N PRO A 44 -37.98 29.95 -8.28
CA PRO A 44 -37.53 31.20 -7.65
C PRO A 44 -37.86 32.42 -8.54
N TYR A 45 -38.22 33.56 -7.94
CA TYR A 45 -38.48 34.82 -8.67
C TYR A 45 -37.20 35.49 -9.22
N TYR A 46 -36.03 34.94 -8.90
CA TYR A 46 -34.72 35.42 -9.30
C TYR A 46 -33.87 34.21 -9.70
N GLU A 47 -32.91 34.44 -10.60
CA GLU A 47 -32.06 33.38 -11.12
C GLU A 47 -31.14 32.84 -10.03
N LEU A 48 -31.24 31.54 -9.77
CA LEU A 48 -30.33 30.86 -8.86
C LEU A 48 -29.10 30.38 -9.61
N ASP A 49 -27.93 30.57 -9.01
CA ASP A 49 -26.65 30.07 -9.47
C ASP A 49 -26.68 28.52 -9.42
N GLU A 50 -26.86 27.90 -10.58
CA GLU A 50 -27.04 26.45 -10.73
C GLU A 50 -25.92 25.64 -10.07
N GLU A 51 -24.69 26.16 -10.08
CA GLU A 51 -23.54 25.43 -9.52
C GLU A 51 -23.61 25.34 -8.00
N LEU A 52 -24.11 26.39 -7.34
CA LEU A 52 -24.29 26.42 -5.89
C LEU A 52 -25.50 25.59 -5.46
N VAL A 53 -26.57 25.59 -6.26
CA VAL A 53 -27.74 24.73 -6.04
C VAL A 53 -27.37 23.25 -6.15
N LYS A 54 -26.60 22.85 -7.17
CA LYS A 54 -26.11 21.47 -7.34
C LYS A 54 -25.24 20.99 -6.17
N LYS A 55 -24.60 21.91 -5.45
CA LYS A 55 -23.81 21.65 -4.24
C LYS A 55 -24.63 21.66 -2.94
N GLY A 56 -25.96 21.78 -3.02
CA GLY A 56 -26.86 21.82 -1.87
C GLY A 56 -26.82 23.12 -1.07
N LYS A 57 -26.14 24.15 -1.59
CA LYS A 57 -25.93 25.46 -0.94
C LYS A 57 -26.81 26.53 -1.57
N TRP A 58 -28.08 26.21 -1.79
CA TRP A 58 -28.98 27.11 -2.50
C TRP A 58 -29.21 28.43 -1.74
N LYS A 59 -29.20 28.41 -0.39
CA LYS A 59 -29.29 29.64 0.43
C LYS A 59 -28.14 30.61 0.19
N ASP A 60 -26.94 30.10 -0.12
CA ASP A 60 -25.78 30.94 -0.45
C ASP A 60 -25.94 31.60 -1.83
N SER A 61 -26.58 30.90 -2.78
CA SER A 61 -26.97 31.48 -4.08
C SER A 61 -28.01 32.57 -3.92
N VAL A 62 -28.94 32.43 -2.98
CA VAL A 62 -29.94 33.45 -2.66
C VAL A 62 -29.24 34.68 -2.09
N SER A 63 -28.36 34.52 -1.09
CA SER A 63 -27.59 35.62 -0.51
C SER A 63 -26.78 36.38 -1.57
N LYS A 64 -26.10 35.66 -2.47
CA LYS A 64 -25.35 36.26 -3.59
C LYS A 64 -26.25 37.09 -4.54
N SER A 65 -27.48 36.64 -4.76
CA SER A 65 -28.47 37.38 -5.56
C SER A 65 -28.97 38.64 -4.84
N TYR A 66 -29.17 38.57 -3.52
CA TYR A 66 -29.52 39.74 -2.70
C TYR A 66 -28.38 40.78 -2.61
N GLU A 67 -27.12 40.33 -2.62
CA GLU A 67 -25.95 41.21 -2.68
C GLU A 67 -25.86 41.97 -4.01
N LEU A 68 -26.07 41.28 -5.12
CA LEU A 68 -26.14 41.90 -6.45
C LEU A 68 -27.33 42.87 -6.56
N GLY A 69 -28.42 42.62 -5.81
CA GLY A 69 -29.57 43.51 -5.68
C GLY A 69 -29.41 44.66 -4.67
N GLY A 70 -28.32 44.73 -3.90
CA GLY A 70 -28.06 45.80 -2.94
C GLY A 70 -28.74 45.66 -1.56
N TYR A 71 -29.20 44.48 -1.16
CA TYR A 71 -29.96 44.25 0.08
C TYR A 71 -29.11 43.74 1.28
N GLN A 72 -27.81 44.01 1.29
CA GLN A 72 -26.82 43.43 2.23
C GLN A 72 -27.07 43.68 3.72
N ASN A 73 -27.79 44.75 4.07
CA ASN A 73 -28.01 45.13 5.47
C ASN A 73 -29.00 44.20 6.22
N PHE A 74 -29.59 43.22 5.55
CA PHE A 74 -30.61 42.34 6.12
C PHE A 74 -30.10 40.91 6.43
N ILE A 75 -28.79 40.63 6.32
CA ILE A 75 -28.21 39.30 6.60
C ILE A 75 -27.75 39.18 8.08
N PRO A 76 -28.11 38.11 8.82
CA PRO A 76 -27.73 37.93 10.22
C PRO A 76 -26.21 37.84 10.48
N GLN A 77 -25.72 38.48 11.56
CA GLN A 77 -24.29 38.63 11.90
C GLN A 77 -23.49 37.32 12.05
N SER A 78 -24.11 36.20 12.44
CA SER A 78 -23.39 34.92 12.61
C SER A 78 -22.92 34.29 11.29
N LEU A 79 -23.50 34.69 10.16
CA LEU A 79 -23.06 34.28 8.83
C LEU A 79 -21.95 35.19 8.27
N GLN A 80 -21.82 36.41 8.80
CA GLN A 80 -20.78 37.36 8.39
C GLN A 80 -19.38 36.91 8.83
N SER A 81 -19.22 36.37 10.05
CA SER A 81 -17.90 35.92 10.55
C SER A 81 -17.36 34.67 9.83
N LYS A 82 -18.24 33.75 9.41
CA LYS A 82 -17.84 32.58 8.60
C LYS A 82 -17.42 32.99 7.18
N ARG A 83 -18.00 34.07 6.65
CA ARG A 83 -17.68 34.65 5.36
C ARG A 83 -16.30 35.31 5.37
N GLU A 84 -15.96 36.08 6.40
CA GLU A 84 -14.65 36.74 6.51
C GLU A 84 -13.48 35.75 6.47
N ASN A 85 -13.64 34.59 7.11
CA ASN A 85 -12.62 33.53 7.07
C ASN A 85 -12.50 32.88 5.68
N ALA A 86 -13.63 32.64 5.00
CA ALA A 86 -13.62 32.07 3.65
C ALA A 86 -13.04 33.02 2.60
N GLU A 87 -13.30 34.33 2.73
CA GLU A 87 -12.73 35.37 1.87
C GLU A 87 -11.21 35.50 2.06
N LYS A 88 -10.72 35.31 3.28
CA LYS A 88 -9.28 35.30 3.57
C LYS A 88 -8.57 34.12 2.89
N GLU A 89 -9.13 32.92 2.98
CA GLU A 89 -8.56 31.73 2.33
C GLU A 89 -8.57 31.85 0.79
N MET A 90 -9.63 32.44 0.23
CA MET A 90 -9.72 32.67 -1.22
C MET A 90 -8.69 33.71 -1.69
N LYS A 91 -8.48 34.80 -0.95
CA LYS A 91 -7.42 35.79 -1.26
C LYS A 91 -6.03 35.15 -1.27
N GLU A 92 -5.71 34.33 -0.28
CA GLU A 92 -4.42 33.62 -0.22
C GLU A 92 -4.21 32.63 -1.37
N ALA A 93 -5.29 32.07 -1.92
CA ALA A 93 -5.23 31.18 -3.09
C ALA A 93 -4.98 31.97 -4.38
N VAL A 94 -5.64 33.10 -4.57
CA VAL A 94 -5.46 33.97 -5.74
C VAL A 94 -4.05 34.56 -5.78
N GLU A 95 -3.52 35.01 -4.64
CA GLU A 95 -2.13 35.52 -4.55
C GLU A 95 -1.08 34.45 -4.96
N ARG A 96 -1.32 33.18 -4.64
CA ARG A 96 -0.44 32.08 -5.06
C ARG A 96 -0.50 31.85 -6.57
N GLU A 97 -1.67 31.94 -7.16
CA GLU A 97 -1.86 31.74 -8.60
C GLU A 97 -1.26 32.89 -9.42
N GLU A 98 -1.46 34.14 -8.98
CA GLU A 98 -0.85 35.32 -9.59
C GLU A 98 0.67 35.26 -9.53
N LYS A 99 1.24 34.82 -8.41
CA LYS A 99 2.69 34.63 -8.28
C LYS A 99 3.22 33.60 -9.28
N MET A 100 2.56 32.45 -9.41
CA MET A 100 2.96 31.44 -10.40
C MET A 100 2.83 31.95 -11.84
N ARG A 101 1.82 32.77 -12.12
CA ARG A 101 1.61 33.36 -13.44
C ARG A 101 2.68 34.41 -13.76
N ALA A 102 3.05 35.25 -12.79
CA ALA A 102 4.14 36.22 -12.93
C ALA A 102 5.48 35.50 -13.20
N ASP A 103 5.79 34.45 -12.43
CA ASP A 103 6.99 33.63 -12.63
C ASP A 103 7.02 33.00 -14.04
N ALA A 104 5.86 32.54 -14.53
CA ALA A 104 5.73 31.96 -15.87
C ALA A 104 5.86 32.99 -17.00
N GLU A 105 5.33 34.21 -16.82
CA GLU A 105 5.48 35.30 -17.79
C GLU A 105 6.90 35.86 -17.83
N GLU A 106 7.58 35.94 -16.68
CA GLU A 106 9.00 36.28 -16.61
C GLU A 106 9.85 35.23 -17.34
N ALA A 107 9.57 33.94 -17.14
CA ALA A 107 10.22 32.85 -17.87
C ALA A 107 9.97 32.93 -19.40
N LYS A 108 8.78 33.38 -19.83
CA LYS A 108 8.45 33.60 -21.25
C LYS A 108 9.17 34.83 -21.82
N ARG A 109 9.25 35.94 -21.07
CA ARG A 109 10.00 37.15 -21.47
C ARG A 109 11.49 36.85 -21.63
N LEU A 110 12.08 36.09 -20.70
CA LEU A 110 13.47 35.65 -20.79
C LEU A 110 13.72 34.76 -22.02
N LYS A 111 12.75 33.93 -22.43
CA LYS A 111 12.80 33.18 -23.70
C LYS A 111 12.68 34.07 -24.94
N ALA A 112 11.83 35.10 -24.90
CA ALA A 112 11.51 35.96 -26.04
C ALA A 112 12.60 36.98 -26.39
N VAL A 113 13.36 37.47 -25.39
CA VAL A 113 14.48 38.42 -25.60
C VAL A 113 15.67 37.77 -26.34
N GLY A 114 15.55 36.53 -26.81
CA GLY A 114 16.65 35.86 -27.50
C GLY A 114 17.86 35.68 -26.59
N ALA A 115 17.66 35.74 -25.27
CA ALA A 115 18.60 35.18 -24.31
C ALA A 115 18.51 33.65 -24.48
N GLN A 116 19.10 33.16 -25.57
CA GLN A 116 19.81 31.91 -25.51
C GLN A 116 20.82 32.09 -24.40
N VAL A 117 20.42 31.80 -23.16
CA VAL A 117 21.32 31.34 -22.12
C VAL A 117 21.79 29.96 -22.61
N ASN A 118 22.63 30.02 -23.64
CA ASN A 118 23.69 29.07 -23.97
C ASN A 118 24.82 29.20 -22.96
N ASP A 119 24.59 29.87 -21.82
CA ASP A 119 25.48 29.73 -20.71
C ASP A 119 25.25 28.35 -20.08
N LYS A 120 25.96 27.38 -20.66
CA LYS A 120 26.11 26.01 -20.16
C LYS A 120 26.35 26.01 -18.64
N LYS A 121 26.97 27.08 -18.10
CA LYS A 121 27.19 27.28 -16.66
C LYS A 121 25.91 27.44 -15.86
N ILE A 122 24.90 28.16 -16.34
CA ILE A 122 23.65 28.37 -15.60
C ILE A 122 22.83 27.08 -15.57
N ARG A 123 22.74 26.35 -16.69
CA ARG A 123 22.11 25.02 -16.70
C ARG A 123 22.90 24.00 -15.86
N ALA A 124 24.22 24.08 -15.85
CA ALA A 124 25.05 23.25 -14.99
C ALA A 124 24.88 23.60 -13.50
N ALA A 125 24.73 24.88 -13.16
CA ALA A 125 24.46 25.34 -11.80
C ALA A 125 23.09 24.87 -11.31
N TYR A 126 22.04 24.99 -12.13
CA TYR A 126 20.70 24.50 -11.77
C TYR A 126 20.66 22.98 -11.61
N ARG A 127 21.28 22.23 -12.53
CA ARG A 127 21.42 20.77 -12.42
C ARG A 127 22.32 20.33 -11.26
N LYS A 128 23.21 21.20 -10.79
CA LYS A 128 24.02 20.97 -9.59
C LYS A 128 23.17 21.23 -8.35
N GLU A 129 22.40 22.32 -8.31
CA GLU A 129 21.50 22.62 -7.21
C GLU A 129 20.40 21.55 -7.03
N GLU A 130 19.81 21.05 -8.13
CA GLU A 130 18.88 19.91 -8.08
C GLU A 130 19.55 18.63 -7.56
N ARG A 131 20.79 18.36 -7.99
CA ARG A 131 21.55 17.20 -7.49
C ARG A 131 21.89 17.36 -6.02
N ASP A 132 22.30 18.55 -5.60
CA ASP A 132 22.63 18.85 -4.21
C ASP A 132 21.36 18.78 -3.32
N LYS A 133 20.20 19.21 -3.81
CA LYS A 133 18.90 19.02 -3.12
C LYS A 133 18.52 17.54 -3.02
N MET A 134 18.59 16.79 -4.11
CA MET A 134 18.32 15.34 -4.10
C MET A 134 19.29 14.58 -3.19
N GLU A 135 20.58 14.96 -3.18
CA GLU A 135 21.59 14.35 -2.34
C GLU A 135 21.39 14.74 -0.86
N HIS A 136 21.01 15.99 -0.57
CA HIS A 136 20.65 16.43 0.76
C HIS A 136 19.42 15.67 1.29
N ASP A 137 18.38 15.50 0.49
CA ASP A 137 17.19 14.73 0.86
C ASP A 137 17.50 13.23 1.01
N ARG A 138 18.34 12.68 0.12
CA ARG A 138 18.85 11.31 0.26
C ARG A 138 19.63 11.15 1.57
N MET A 139 20.50 12.10 1.93
CA MET A 139 21.27 12.08 3.17
C MET A 139 20.39 12.29 4.41
N ARG A 140 19.34 13.12 4.32
CA ARG A 140 18.34 13.29 5.37
C ARG A 140 17.58 11.98 5.60
N ASN A 141 17.13 11.32 4.54
CA ASN A 141 16.44 10.03 4.61
C ASN A 141 17.37 8.92 5.11
N LEU A 142 18.64 8.91 4.69
CA LEU A 142 19.65 7.96 5.18
C LEU A 142 19.95 8.17 6.67
N ARG A 143 19.98 9.42 7.15
CA ARG A 143 20.12 9.74 8.59
C ARG A 143 18.89 9.30 9.37
N PHE A 144 17.69 9.49 8.81
CA PHE A 144 16.44 8.99 9.40
C PHE A 144 16.48 7.47 9.53
N SER A 145 16.75 6.75 8.44
CA SER A 145 16.87 5.28 8.44
C SER A 145 17.96 4.80 9.41
N LYS A 146 19.16 5.40 9.42
CA LYS A 146 20.21 5.02 10.39
C LYS A 146 19.83 5.30 11.85
N ASN A 147 19.00 6.30 12.12
CA ASN A 147 18.49 6.57 13.46
C ASN A 147 17.38 5.59 13.84
N GLU A 148 16.52 5.20 12.89
CA GLU A 148 15.51 4.16 13.02
C GLU A 148 16.17 2.80 13.33
N ASP A 149 17.21 2.43 12.57
CA ASP A 149 17.98 1.19 12.75
C ASP A 149 18.70 1.13 14.10
N LYS A 150 19.10 2.29 14.65
CA LYS A 150 19.65 2.39 16.01
C LYS A 150 18.58 2.33 17.09
N ARG A 151 17.35 2.78 16.80
CA ARG A 151 16.20 2.74 17.73
C ARG A 151 15.63 1.33 17.86
N GLN A 152 15.50 0.59 16.76
CA GLN A 152 14.94 -0.76 16.69
C GLN A 152 15.53 -1.75 17.74
N PRO A 153 16.86 -1.90 17.90
CA PRO A 153 17.43 -2.82 18.89
C PRO A 153 17.22 -2.33 20.33
N LEU A 154 17.25 -1.02 20.58
CA LEU A 154 17.00 -0.44 21.91
C LEU A 154 15.55 -0.65 22.35
N LEU A 155 14.60 -0.45 21.42
CA LEU A 155 13.20 -0.77 21.63
C LEU A 155 13.01 -2.26 21.90
N SER A 156 13.71 -3.14 21.18
CA SER A 156 13.60 -4.60 21.41
C SER A 156 14.11 -5.05 22.78
N VAL A 157 15.18 -4.41 23.30
CA VAL A 157 15.76 -4.74 24.60
C VAL A 157 14.90 -4.19 25.74
N GLU A 158 14.39 -2.97 25.61
CA GLU A 158 13.44 -2.40 26.58
C GLU A 158 12.09 -3.15 26.57
N PHE A 159 11.60 -3.56 25.40
CA PHE A 159 10.38 -4.36 25.27
C PHE A 159 10.53 -5.72 25.97
N LYS A 160 11.66 -6.40 25.78
CA LYS A 160 11.98 -7.64 26.51
C LYS A 160 12.08 -7.42 28.02
N ARG A 161 12.61 -6.27 28.46
CA ARG A 161 12.76 -5.93 29.89
C ARG A 161 11.41 -5.61 30.55
N LEU A 162 10.54 -4.88 29.88
CA LEU A 162 9.21 -4.50 30.36
C LEU A 162 8.19 -5.64 30.25
N ALA A 163 8.26 -6.47 29.22
CA ALA A 163 7.47 -7.70 29.12
C ALA A 163 7.79 -8.68 30.27
N LYS A 164 9.06 -8.75 30.68
CA LYS A 164 9.50 -9.55 31.84
C LYS A 164 8.99 -8.98 33.18
N ALA A 165 8.74 -7.67 33.24
CA ALA A 165 8.18 -6.99 34.41
C ALA A 165 6.63 -7.02 34.49
N LYS A 166 5.94 -7.64 33.52
CA LYS A 166 4.47 -7.76 33.43
C LYS A 166 3.69 -6.43 33.52
N ASN A 167 4.33 -5.28 33.30
CA ASN A 167 3.70 -3.95 33.39
C ASN A 167 3.16 -3.47 32.03
N PHE A 168 2.19 -4.19 31.47
CA PHE A 168 1.63 -3.90 30.14
C PHE A 168 0.85 -2.58 30.06
N THR A 169 0.30 -2.11 31.19
CA THR A 169 -0.41 -0.82 31.30
C THR A 169 0.53 0.37 31.16
N GLU A 170 1.74 0.29 31.71
CA GLU A 170 2.76 1.33 31.58
C GLU A 170 3.35 1.38 30.16
N LEU A 171 3.45 0.21 29.52
CA LEU A 171 3.87 0.06 28.12
C LEU A 171 2.87 0.72 27.16
N LYS A 172 1.58 0.44 27.35
CA LYS A 172 0.50 1.03 26.54
C LYS A 172 0.43 2.55 26.73
N LYS A 173 0.51 3.03 27.98
CA LYS A 173 0.49 4.47 28.30
C LYS A 173 1.68 5.23 27.67
N ARG A 174 2.86 4.59 27.58
CA ARG A 174 4.06 5.17 26.94
C ARG A 174 4.05 5.10 25.42
N TRP A 175 3.39 4.10 24.85
CA TRP A 175 3.25 3.97 23.39
C TRP A 175 2.20 4.94 22.84
N GLU A 176 1.18 5.24 23.64
CA GLU A 176 0.12 6.20 23.33
C GLU A 176 0.50 7.65 23.70
N SER A 177 1.46 7.87 24.59
CA SER A 177 1.98 9.22 24.85
C SER A 177 3.04 9.61 23.81
N THR A 178 2.71 10.49 22.88
CA THR A 178 3.69 11.17 22.03
C THR A 178 4.58 12.05 22.91
N CYS A 179 5.69 11.52 23.41
CA CYS A 179 6.70 12.32 24.09
C CYS A 179 7.18 13.43 23.14
N SER A 180 7.30 14.65 23.65
CA SER A 180 7.81 15.74 22.82
C SER A 180 9.30 15.49 22.51
N MET A 181 9.75 15.97 21.35
CA MET A 181 11.14 15.80 20.90
C MET A 181 12.16 16.39 21.90
N GLU A 182 11.72 17.35 22.71
CA GLU A 182 12.51 18.02 23.74
C GLU A 182 12.70 17.14 24.99
N GLU A 183 11.68 16.39 25.39
CA GLU A 183 11.77 15.40 26.48
C GLU A 183 12.73 14.26 26.11
N GLU A 184 12.70 13.81 24.86
CA GLU A 184 13.57 12.74 24.39
C GLU A 184 15.04 13.22 24.25
N MET A 185 15.24 14.47 23.82
CA MET A 185 16.57 15.11 23.81
C MET A 185 17.17 15.26 25.20
N ASN A 186 16.37 15.62 26.21
CA ASN A 186 16.84 15.70 27.59
C ASN A 186 17.15 14.31 28.16
N ARG A 187 16.39 13.30 27.80
CA ARG A 187 16.64 11.90 28.20
C ARG A 187 17.94 11.35 27.58
N LEU A 188 18.21 11.64 26.30
CA LEU A 188 19.46 11.26 25.63
C LEU A 188 20.70 11.92 26.25
N LYS A 189 20.57 13.15 26.77
CA LYS A 189 21.66 13.81 27.52
C LYS A 189 21.99 13.07 28.82
N VAL A 190 21.00 12.56 29.54
CA VAL A 190 21.19 11.78 30.78
C VAL A 190 21.91 10.45 30.48
N VAL A 191 21.46 9.71 29.46
CA VAL A 191 22.09 8.44 29.06
C VAL A 191 23.54 8.62 28.60
N LYS A 192 23.85 9.71 27.88
CA LYS A 192 25.24 10.06 27.52
C LYS A 192 26.10 10.35 28.75
N LYS A 193 25.53 11.03 29.76
CA LYS A 193 26.22 11.34 31.02
C LYS A 193 26.54 10.04 31.78
N GLU A 194 25.60 9.11 31.86
CA GLU A 194 25.82 7.80 32.49
C GLU A 194 26.83 6.92 31.73
N GLN A 195 26.80 6.91 30.39
CA GLN A 195 27.79 6.20 29.59
C GLN A 195 29.20 6.78 29.72
N SER A 196 29.32 8.11 29.88
CA SER A 196 30.61 8.75 30.13
C SER A 196 31.20 8.38 31.49
N GLN A 197 30.37 8.02 32.47
CA GLN A 197 30.79 7.59 33.81
C GLN A 197 31.17 6.11 33.89
N ARG A 198 30.83 5.29 32.88
CA ARG A 198 31.02 3.82 32.90
C ARG A 198 32.17 3.30 32.03
N LYS A 199 33.02 4.16 31.45
CA LYS A 199 34.17 3.65 30.69
C LYS A 199 35.24 3.07 31.64
N PRO A 200 35.70 1.83 31.42
CA PRO A 200 36.78 1.25 32.18
C PRO A 200 38.07 2.02 31.89
N TRP A 201 38.88 2.17 32.94
CA TRP A 201 40.11 2.93 33.02
C TRP A 201 41.12 2.44 31.97
N ASP A 202 41.23 3.17 30.85
CA ASP A 202 42.31 2.98 29.87
C ASP A 202 43.44 3.94 30.23
N GLY A 203 44.66 3.41 30.36
CA GLY A 203 45.79 3.98 31.12
C GLY A 203 46.43 5.25 30.56
N SER A 204 45.78 6.01 29.67
CA SER A 204 46.24 7.32 29.25
C SER A 204 45.46 8.40 29.99
N ILE A 205 46.03 8.94 31.07
CA ILE A 205 45.43 10.06 31.80
C ILE A 205 45.70 11.35 31.01
N PRO A 206 44.70 11.97 30.36
CA PRO A 206 44.92 13.20 29.58
C PRO A 206 45.38 14.37 30.46
N ALA A 207 45.13 14.30 31.77
CA ALA A 207 45.63 15.26 32.74
C ALA A 207 47.15 15.20 32.94
N VAL A 208 47.81 14.05 32.70
CA VAL A 208 49.27 13.93 32.76
C VAL A 208 49.92 14.53 31.52
N GLU A 209 49.34 14.31 30.33
CA GLU A 209 49.80 14.97 29.08
C GLU A 209 49.58 16.48 29.13
N HIS A 210 48.45 16.94 29.69
CA HIS A 210 48.17 18.36 29.89
C HIS A 210 49.04 19.00 30.97
N ALA A 211 49.49 18.24 31.99
CA ALA A 211 50.45 18.71 32.99
C ALA A 211 51.89 18.76 32.46
N LEU A 212 52.27 17.85 31.55
CA LEU A 212 53.54 17.88 30.84
C LEU A 212 53.61 19.06 29.85
N ALA A 213 52.51 19.35 29.15
CA ALA A 213 52.41 20.52 28.26
C ALA A 213 52.49 21.86 29.02
N LYS A 214 52.08 21.91 30.30
CA LYS A 214 52.19 23.09 31.17
C LYS A 214 53.54 23.26 31.87
N ARG A 215 54.41 22.25 31.86
CA ARG A 215 55.72 22.26 32.57
C ARG A 215 56.93 22.59 31.70
N ALA A 216 56.76 22.92 30.41
CA ALA A 216 57.83 23.53 29.62
C ALA A 216 57.91 25.05 29.93
N PRO A 217 58.96 25.54 30.61
CA PRO A 217 59.01 26.92 31.07
C PRO A 217 59.72 27.84 30.07
N LEU A 218 59.16 29.06 29.99
CA LEU A 218 59.86 30.36 29.95
C LEU A 218 60.86 30.60 28.81
N GLY A 219 60.43 31.44 27.84
CA GLY A 219 61.36 32.12 26.95
C GLY A 219 60.70 32.98 25.88
N HIS A 220 60.52 34.26 26.22
CA HIS A 220 60.30 35.41 25.32
C HIS A 220 58.95 35.63 24.60
N ASN A 221 58.27 36.67 25.10
CA ASN A 221 57.26 37.47 24.42
C ASN A 221 57.80 38.04 23.10
N LEU A 222 57.25 37.64 21.95
CA LEU A 222 57.26 38.42 20.72
C LEU A 222 55.97 38.19 19.93
N ALA A 223 55.28 39.31 19.68
CA ALA A 223 54.36 39.60 18.57
C ALA A 223 53.13 38.71 18.31
N LYS A 224 51.97 39.27 18.63
CA LYS A 224 50.67 39.01 17.99
C LYS A 224 50.79 39.30 16.48
N ASN A 225 50.91 38.26 15.64
CA ASN A 225 50.44 38.16 14.24
C ASN A 225 51.22 37.11 13.43
N SER A 226 51.18 35.84 13.86
CA SER A 226 51.56 34.74 12.97
C SER A 226 50.40 33.75 12.88
N LYS A 227 49.91 33.55 11.66
CA LYS A 227 48.95 32.49 11.33
C LYS A 227 49.53 31.17 11.87
N ALA A 228 48.82 30.54 12.79
CA ALA A 228 49.17 29.21 13.27
C ALA A 228 49.26 28.27 12.06
N ILE A 229 50.48 27.87 11.69
CA ILE A 229 50.72 26.80 10.73
C ILE A 229 50.32 25.52 11.46
N THR A 230 49.04 25.18 11.37
CA THR A 230 48.46 23.92 11.87
C THR A 230 48.82 22.81 10.90
N GLY A 231 50.08 22.38 10.95
CA GLY A 231 50.56 21.21 10.24
C GLY A 231 51.61 20.50 11.09
N PRO A 232 51.64 19.15 11.11
CA PRO A 232 52.75 18.43 11.73
C PRO A 232 54.05 18.91 11.07
N SER A 233 55.05 19.25 11.90
CA SER A 233 56.38 19.65 11.43
C SER A 233 56.87 18.69 10.33
N PRO A 234 57.53 19.17 9.27
CA PRO A 234 58.11 18.31 8.22
C PRO A 234 58.98 17.18 8.80
N LEU A 235 59.64 17.42 9.95
CA LEU A 235 60.38 16.41 10.70
C LEU A 235 59.48 15.32 11.31
N ALA A 236 58.27 15.67 11.77
CA ALA A 236 57.29 14.72 12.28
C ALA A 236 56.67 13.87 11.15
N ILE A 237 56.49 14.43 9.96
CA ILE A 237 56.06 13.68 8.76
C ILE A 237 57.16 12.69 8.36
N ALA A 238 58.40 13.15 8.22
CA ALA A 238 59.54 12.30 7.88
C ALA A 238 59.80 11.20 8.93
N ALA A 239 59.57 11.47 10.21
CA ALA A 239 59.68 10.47 11.28
C ALA A 239 58.58 9.40 11.17
N LYS A 240 57.34 9.78 10.84
CA LYS A 240 56.25 8.84 10.59
C LYS A 240 56.51 7.99 9.36
N GLU A 241 56.99 8.59 8.27
CA GLU A 241 57.34 7.87 7.05
C GLU A 241 58.48 6.87 7.29
N ARG A 242 59.52 7.25 8.05
CA ARG A 242 60.61 6.33 8.44
C ARG A 242 60.13 5.20 9.35
N ALA A 243 59.22 5.49 10.29
CA ALA A 243 58.64 4.47 11.15
C ALA A 243 57.80 3.47 10.34
N TYR A 244 56.99 3.98 9.40
CA TYR A 244 56.20 3.17 8.48
C TYR A 244 57.09 2.31 7.57
N ALA A 245 58.14 2.89 7.00
CA ALA A 245 59.11 2.17 6.16
C ALA A 245 59.80 1.04 6.92
N ARG A 246 60.25 1.28 8.16
CA ARG A 246 60.85 0.25 9.02
C ARG A 246 59.86 -0.86 9.39
N GLN A 247 58.59 -0.52 9.59
CA GLN A 247 57.55 -1.50 9.87
C GLN A 247 57.29 -2.37 8.63
N LEU A 248 57.28 -1.77 7.43
CA LEU A 248 57.15 -2.47 6.15
C LEU A 248 58.36 -3.40 5.90
N GLU A 249 59.59 -2.93 6.16
CA GLU A 249 60.80 -3.74 6.05
C GLU A 249 60.78 -4.95 7.00
N ARG A 250 60.34 -4.77 8.26
CA ARG A 250 60.18 -5.88 9.22
C ARG A 250 59.12 -6.89 8.75
N GLN A 251 58.03 -6.42 8.17
CA GLN A 251 57.00 -7.29 7.60
C GLN A 251 57.49 -8.04 6.35
N ASN A 252 58.42 -7.46 5.59
CA ASN A 252 58.98 -8.07 4.38
C ASN A 252 60.14 -9.02 4.68
N ARG A 253 60.98 -8.75 5.70
CA ARG A 253 62.11 -9.62 6.07
C ARG A 253 61.69 -11.02 6.54
N ASN A 254 60.48 -11.17 7.06
CA ASN A 254 59.95 -12.46 7.51
C ASN A 254 59.14 -13.21 6.45
N LYS A 255 58.90 -12.61 5.27
CA LYS A 255 58.18 -13.27 4.17
C LYS A 255 59.19 -13.84 3.18
N LYS A 256 59.48 -15.14 3.27
CA LYS A 256 60.14 -15.85 2.17
C LYS A 256 59.35 -15.57 0.88
N PRO A 257 60.00 -15.24 -0.26
CA PRO A 257 59.30 -14.97 -1.50
C PRO A 257 58.51 -16.23 -1.89
N MET A 258 57.18 -16.14 -1.82
CA MET A 258 56.32 -17.24 -2.26
C MET A 258 56.55 -17.48 -3.75
N THR A 259 56.71 -18.75 -4.11
CA THR A 259 56.78 -19.16 -5.51
C THR A 259 55.46 -18.84 -6.21
N ILE A 260 55.51 -18.66 -7.53
CA ILE A 260 54.32 -18.35 -8.36
C ILE A 260 53.20 -19.39 -8.11
N LEU A 261 53.58 -20.65 -7.93
CA LEU A 261 52.66 -21.75 -7.64
C LEU A 261 52.00 -21.63 -6.25
N GLN A 262 52.74 -21.21 -5.22
CA GLN A 262 52.17 -20.97 -3.89
C GLN A 262 51.20 -19.78 -3.87
N LYS A 263 51.48 -18.72 -4.64
CA LYS A 263 50.55 -17.59 -4.81
C LYS A 263 49.25 -18.05 -5.49
N ALA A 264 49.35 -18.82 -6.57
CA ALA A 264 48.18 -19.37 -7.26
C ALA A 264 47.33 -20.25 -6.33
N ILE A 265 47.95 -21.13 -5.53
CA ILE A 265 47.23 -21.95 -4.54
C ILE A 265 46.52 -21.08 -3.50
N LEU A 266 47.20 -20.10 -2.92
CA LEU A 266 46.62 -19.18 -1.92
C LEU A 266 45.46 -18.34 -2.49
N ASP A 267 45.55 -17.92 -3.75
CA ASP A 267 44.48 -17.18 -4.41
C ASP A 267 43.28 -18.09 -4.73
N THR A 268 43.51 -19.35 -5.12
CA THR A 268 42.42 -20.33 -5.26
C THR A 268 41.75 -20.66 -3.92
N GLU A 269 42.50 -20.77 -2.83
CA GLU A 269 41.96 -21.00 -1.48
C GLU A 269 41.18 -19.79 -0.95
N LYS A 270 41.68 -18.57 -1.18
CA LYS A 270 40.97 -17.34 -0.81
C LYS A 270 39.69 -17.18 -1.61
N ASN A 271 39.72 -17.44 -2.92
CA ASN A 271 38.53 -17.42 -3.76
C ASN A 271 37.55 -18.52 -3.31
N SER A 272 38.02 -19.73 -3.04
CA SER A 272 37.17 -20.83 -2.51
C SER A 272 36.52 -20.47 -1.17
N LYS A 273 37.26 -19.87 -0.23
CA LYS A 273 36.68 -19.38 1.03
C LYS A 273 35.66 -18.28 0.79
N LYS A 274 35.96 -17.31 -0.08
CA LYS A 274 35.03 -16.23 -0.45
C LYS A 274 33.74 -16.78 -1.06
N PHE A 275 33.83 -17.73 -1.99
CA PHE A 275 32.67 -18.41 -2.57
C PHE A 275 31.88 -19.20 -1.51
N LYS A 276 32.54 -19.86 -0.56
CA LYS A 276 31.86 -20.54 0.56
C LYS A 276 31.12 -19.56 1.47
N PHE A 277 31.70 -18.40 1.77
CA PHE A 277 31.02 -17.36 2.55
C PHE A 277 29.84 -16.75 1.78
N GLU A 278 29.99 -16.45 0.49
CA GLU A 278 28.90 -15.93 -0.33
C GLU A 278 27.76 -16.95 -0.52
N ALA A 279 28.08 -18.24 -0.63
CA ALA A 279 27.09 -19.31 -0.68
C ALA A 279 26.35 -19.47 0.66
N ALA A 280 27.08 -19.44 1.78
CA ALA A 280 26.49 -19.52 3.12
C ALA A 280 25.60 -18.29 3.45
N GLU A 281 26.02 -17.09 3.06
CA GLU A 281 25.22 -15.87 3.21
C GLU A 281 23.94 -15.94 2.35
N LYS A 282 24.04 -16.44 1.12
CA LYS A 282 22.85 -16.69 0.27
C LYS A 282 21.92 -17.72 0.89
N GLU A 283 22.45 -18.81 1.45
CA GLU A 283 21.67 -19.84 2.11
C GLU A 283 20.93 -19.30 3.35
N GLU A 284 21.62 -18.49 4.17
CA GLU A 284 21.01 -17.84 5.34
C GLU A 284 19.90 -16.86 4.93
N VAL A 285 20.11 -16.05 3.89
CA VAL A 285 19.08 -15.14 3.34
C VAL A 285 17.87 -15.93 2.82
N LEU A 286 18.10 -17.04 2.11
CA LEU A 286 17.02 -17.90 1.60
C LEU A 286 16.23 -18.55 2.75
N LYS A 287 16.91 -18.99 3.80
CA LYS A 287 16.27 -19.57 4.99
C LYS A 287 15.38 -18.54 5.70
N VAL A 288 15.89 -17.33 5.92
CA VAL A 288 15.10 -16.23 6.54
C VAL A 288 13.90 -15.86 5.66
N ALA A 289 14.06 -15.84 4.33
CA ALA A 289 12.97 -15.60 3.41
C ALA A 289 11.91 -16.70 3.47
N LEU A 290 12.33 -17.96 3.54
CA LEU A 290 11.43 -19.11 3.68
C LEU A 290 10.65 -19.07 5.00
N ASP A 291 11.33 -18.83 6.12
CA ASP A 291 10.69 -18.74 7.45
C ASP A 291 9.65 -17.59 7.47
N ARG A 292 9.98 -16.45 6.87
CA ARG A 292 9.04 -15.32 6.73
C ARG A 292 7.86 -15.66 5.85
N ALA A 293 8.08 -16.36 4.73
CA ALA A 293 7.01 -16.78 3.83
C ALA A 293 6.09 -17.81 4.51
N GLN A 294 6.64 -18.77 5.24
CA GLN A 294 5.87 -19.73 6.04
C GLN A 294 5.00 -19.04 7.09
N ALA A 295 5.59 -18.12 7.87
CA ALA A 295 4.83 -17.34 8.86
C ALA A 295 3.72 -16.50 8.20
N SER A 296 3.98 -15.93 7.02
CA SER A 296 2.98 -15.20 6.24
C SER A 296 1.81 -16.10 5.82
N VAL A 297 2.09 -17.30 5.31
CA VAL A 297 1.04 -18.27 4.92
C VAL A 297 0.18 -18.65 6.13
N VAL A 298 0.81 -19.03 7.25
CA VAL A 298 0.07 -19.40 8.47
C VAL A 298 -0.82 -18.25 8.96
N THR A 299 -0.29 -17.03 8.96
CA THR A 299 -1.06 -15.83 9.36
C THR A 299 -2.28 -15.63 8.45
N LYS A 300 -2.12 -15.82 7.13
CA LYS A 300 -3.20 -15.67 6.16
C LYS A 300 -4.22 -16.79 6.19
N ILE A 301 -3.82 -18.02 6.53
CA ILE A 301 -4.74 -19.14 6.76
C ILE A 301 -5.63 -18.83 7.96
N MET A 302 -5.04 -18.41 9.08
CA MET A 302 -5.79 -18.05 10.28
C MET A 302 -6.76 -16.90 10.01
N GLU A 303 -6.29 -15.84 9.32
CA GLU A 303 -7.12 -14.71 8.93
C GLU A 303 -8.32 -15.14 8.06
N TYR A 304 -8.09 -16.03 7.09
CA TYR A 304 -9.14 -16.57 6.23
C TYR A 304 -10.15 -17.43 6.99
N GLU A 305 -9.70 -18.35 7.85
CA GLU A 305 -10.56 -19.21 8.66
C GLU A 305 -11.40 -18.41 9.66
N ASP A 306 -10.80 -17.41 10.33
CA ASP A 306 -11.50 -16.51 11.23
C ASP A 306 -12.54 -15.67 10.47
N TYR A 307 -12.20 -15.17 9.28
CA TYR A 307 -13.14 -14.41 8.46
C TYR A 307 -14.31 -15.26 7.96
N ILE A 308 -14.09 -16.52 7.59
CA ILE A 308 -15.18 -17.46 7.28
C ILE A 308 -16.09 -17.67 8.50
N ARG A 309 -15.51 -17.80 9.69
CA ARG A 309 -16.29 -17.93 10.93
C ARG A 309 -17.17 -16.71 11.17
N ASP A 310 -16.64 -15.52 10.90
CA ASP A 310 -17.40 -14.27 11.01
C ASP A 310 -18.48 -14.14 9.93
N ILE A 311 -18.23 -14.62 8.70
CA ILE A 311 -19.25 -14.71 7.64
C ILE A 311 -20.39 -15.64 8.08
N LYS A 312 -20.09 -16.80 8.68
CA LYS A 312 -21.12 -17.73 9.19
C LYS A 312 -21.99 -17.07 10.27
N ARG A 313 -21.38 -16.38 11.23
CA ARG A 313 -22.11 -15.61 12.26
C ARG A 313 -22.96 -14.50 11.65
N ALA A 314 -22.41 -13.78 10.67
CA ALA A 314 -23.15 -12.73 9.96
C ALA A 314 -24.34 -13.30 9.18
N LEU A 315 -24.17 -14.46 8.54
CA LEU A 315 -25.24 -15.18 7.85
C LEU A 315 -26.37 -15.56 8.81
N GLU A 316 -26.07 -16.20 9.93
CA GLU A 316 -27.07 -16.58 10.94
C GLU A 316 -27.85 -15.36 11.45
N GLY A 317 -27.14 -14.27 11.73
CA GLY A 317 -27.75 -12.99 12.11
C GLY A 317 -28.65 -12.42 11.01
N SER A 318 -28.17 -12.41 9.77
CA SER A 318 -28.92 -11.92 8.60
C SER A 318 -30.18 -12.74 8.34
N VAL A 319 -30.13 -14.07 8.42
CA VAL A 319 -31.30 -14.95 8.27
C VAL A 319 -32.33 -14.70 9.37
N SER A 320 -31.89 -14.57 10.62
CA SER A 320 -32.77 -14.22 11.75
C SER A 320 -33.46 -12.87 11.53
N SER A 321 -32.71 -11.85 11.10
CA SER A 321 -33.26 -10.53 10.75
C SER A 321 -34.20 -10.59 9.55
N TYR A 322 -33.89 -11.38 8.53
CA TYR A 322 -34.73 -11.56 7.33
C TYR A 322 -36.08 -12.18 7.69
N ARG A 323 -36.09 -13.24 8.50
CA ARG A 323 -37.32 -13.93 8.94
C ARG A 323 -38.19 -13.04 9.84
N LYS A 324 -37.58 -12.23 10.71
CA LYS A 324 -38.30 -11.29 11.60
C LYS A 324 -38.83 -10.05 10.86
N ALA A 325 -38.25 -9.70 9.71
CA ALA A 325 -38.64 -8.52 8.96
C ALA A 325 -40.04 -8.67 8.36
N ARG A 326 -40.97 -7.84 8.86
CA ARG A 326 -42.35 -7.75 8.36
C ARG A 326 -42.45 -6.99 7.03
N VAL A 327 -41.55 -6.04 6.81
CA VAL A 327 -41.53 -5.17 5.63
C VAL A 327 -40.43 -5.57 4.65
N VAL A 328 -40.70 -5.42 3.35
CA VAL A 328 -39.76 -5.73 2.26
C VAL A 328 -38.45 -4.94 2.42
N ALA A 329 -38.52 -3.66 2.82
CA ALA A 329 -37.33 -2.85 3.07
C ALA A 329 -36.44 -3.42 4.20
N GLY A 330 -37.04 -4.04 5.23
CA GLY A 330 -36.30 -4.71 6.30
C GLY A 330 -35.62 -5.98 5.81
N ARG A 331 -36.31 -6.75 4.95
CA ARG A 331 -35.74 -7.92 4.27
C ARG A 331 -34.57 -7.53 3.37
N GLN A 332 -34.68 -6.42 2.63
CA GLN A 332 -33.60 -5.95 1.78
C GLN A 332 -32.34 -5.62 2.59
N LYS A 333 -32.50 -4.93 3.72
CA LYS A 333 -31.36 -4.52 4.58
C LYS A 333 -30.73 -5.68 5.37
N SER A 334 -31.45 -6.78 5.55
CA SER A 334 -31.02 -7.89 6.42
C SER A 334 -29.69 -8.52 6.00
N PHE A 335 -29.38 -8.51 4.69
CA PHE A 335 -28.15 -9.08 4.14
C PHE A 335 -27.09 -8.03 3.76
N ASP A 336 -27.30 -6.73 4.02
CA ASP A 336 -26.35 -5.69 3.59
C ASP A 336 -24.93 -5.90 4.18
N ARG A 337 -24.86 -6.24 5.49
CA ARG A 337 -23.58 -6.49 6.17
C ARG A 337 -22.87 -7.71 5.59
N LEU A 338 -23.61 -8.81 5.42
CA LEU A 338 -23.06 -10.03 4.83
C LEU A 338 -22.56 -9.76 3.41
N THR A 339 -23.34 -9.05 2.59
CA THR A 339 -22.96 -8.67 1.22
C THR A 339 -21.68 -7.84 1.19
N ALA A 340 -21.51 -6.92 2.14
CA ALA A 340 -20.27 -6.16 2.27
C ALA A 340 -19.07 -7.06 2.63
N MET A 341 -19.26 -8.05 3.51
CA MET A 341 -18.21 -9.02 3.85
C MET A 341 -17.88 -9.99 2.70
N LEU A 342 -18.86 -10.35 1.87
CA LEU A 342 -18.66 -11.21 0.71
C LEU A 342 -18.04 -10.50 -0.50
N GLY A 343 -18.04 -9.16 -0.51
CA GLY A 343 -17.58 -8.37 -1.65
C GLY A 343 -16.11 -7.94 -1.59
N VAL A 344 -15.83 -6.85 -2.33
CA VAL A 344 -14.56 -6.12 -2.31
C VAL A 344 -14.32 -5.36 -1.00
N PRO A 345 -13.07 -4.96 -0.71
CA PRO A 345 -12.77 -4.06 0.39
C PRO A 345 -13.62 -2.79 0.35
N ARG A 346 -14.15 -2.40 1.52
CA ARG A 346 -14.92 -1.17 1.70
C ARG A 346 -14.31 -0.32 2.80
N ALA A 347 -14.03 0.93 2.45
CA ALA A 347 -13.60 1.95 3.40
C ALA A 347 -14.69 2.22 4.44
N ALA A 348 -14.25 2.56 5.66
CA ALA A 348 -15.16 3.04 6.70
C ALA A 348 -15.84 4.33 6.25
N THR A 349 -17.17 4.38 6.37
CA THR A 349 -17.97 5.58 6.09
C THR A 349 -18.14 6.36 7.39
N MET A 350 -17.58 7.57 7.44
CA MET A 350 -17.70 8.44 8.63
C MET A 350 -19.17 8.76 8.93
N GLY A 351 -19.50 8.83 10.22
CA GLY A 351 -20.86 9.16 10.71
C GLY A 351 -21.77 7.95 10.94
N TYR A 352 -21.36 6.74 10.55
CA TYR A 352 -22.09 5.52 10.85
C TYR A 352 -21.54 4.84 12.11
N GLN A 353 -22.44 4.40 12.99
CA GLN A 353 -22.10 3.63 14.20
C GLN A 353 -22.23 2.10 13.99
N ASP A 354 -22.73 1.68 12.83
CA ASP A 354 -22.90 0.26 12.47
C ASP A 354 -21.66 -0.25 11.69
N TRP A 355 -21.81 -1.41 11.04
CA TRP A 355 -20.76 -2.02 10.23
C TRP A 355 -20.25 -1.11 9.10
N ARG A 356 -21.03 -0.12 8.64
CA ARG A 356 -20.63 0.83 7.59
C ARG A 356 -19.56 1.80 8.09
N GLY A 357 -19.53 2.05 9.40
CA GLY A 357 -18.48 2.85 10.06
C GLY A 357 -17.16 2.11 10.24
N GLN A 358 -17.08 0.85 9.83
CA GLN A 358 -15.90 -0.01 9.98
C GLN A 358 -15.28 -0.32 8.62
N TYR A 359 -13.95 -0.49 8.60
CA TYR A 359 -13.27 -1.00 7.42
C TYR A 359 -13.59 -2.49 7.25
N ILE A 360 -14.16 -2.86 6.12
CA ILE A 360 -14.46 -4.26 5.78
C ILE A 360 -13.48 -4.69 4.69
N LYS A 361 -12.62 -5.67 5.01
CA LYS A 361 -11.64 -6.20 4.05
C LYS A 361 -12.29 -6.90 2.85
N GLY A 362 -13.41 -7.58 3.06
CA GLY A 362 -14.05 -8.39 2.03
C GLY A 362 -13.34 -9.73 1.82
N ILE A 363 -14.10 -10.81 1.63
CA ILE A 363 -13.56 -12.16 1.44
C ILE A 363 -12.69 -12.24 0.19
N VAL A 364 -12.99 -11.46 -0.85
CA VAL A 364 -12.23 -11.45 -2.10
C VAL A 364 -10.76 -11.12 -1.86
N LEU A 365 -10.48 -10.05 -1.12
CA LEU A 365 -9.10 -9.64 -0.81
C LEU A 365 -8.42 -10.67 0.09
N ILE A 366 -9.11 -11.20 1.10
CA ILE A 366 -8.54 -12.17 2.04
C ILE A 366 -8.17 -13.47 1.32
N THR A 367 -9.03 -13.97 0.42
CA THR A 367 -8.75 -15.14 -0.41
C THR A 367 -7.54 -14.91 -1.32
N VAL A 368 -7.48 -13.75 -1.99
CA VAL A 368 -6.34 -13.38 -2.84
C VAL A 368 -5.04 -13.33 -2.06
N GLU A 369 -5.02 -12.66 -0.91
CA GLU A 369 -3.82 -12.54 -0.07
C GLU A 369 -3.33 -13.89 0.46
N LEU A 370 -4.24 -14.82 0.76
CA LEU A 370 -3.88 -16.20 1.11
C LEU A 370 -3.21 -16.93 -0.05
N ILE A 371 -3.78 -16.86 -1.25
CA ILE A 371 -3.23 -17.53 -2.44
C ILE A 371 -1.87 -16.95 -2.81
N GLU A 372 -1.72 -15.63 -2.76
CA GLU A 372 -0.44 -14.95 -2.98
C GLU A 372 0.62 -15.33 -1.94
N ALA A 373 0.24 -15.45 -0.66
CA ALA A 373 1.16 -15.90 0.38
C ALA A 373 1.67 -17.32 0.10
N VAL A 374 0.78 -18.24 -0.32
CA VAL A 374 1.17 -19.60 -0.73
C VAL A 374 2.09 -19.56 -1.94
N GLY A 375 1.82 -18.67 -2.91
CA GLY A 375 2.71 -18.41 -4.05
C GLY A 375 4.11 -18.01 -3.60
N ILE A 376 4.23 -16.97 -2.77
CA ILE A 376 5.52 -16.49 -2.24
C ILE A 376 6.27 -17.61 -1.50
N TRP A 377 5.57 -18.41 -0.70
CA TRP A 377 6.17 -19.56 -0.03
C TRP A 377 6.69 -20.62 -1.00
N ARG A 378 5.97 -20.90 -2.08
CA ARG A 378 6.44 -21.82 -3.14
C ARG A 378 7.72 -21.30 -3.79
N GLU A 379 7.76 -20.02 -4.13
CA GLU A 379 8.95 -19.40 -4.72
C GLU A 379 10.15 -19.50 -3.76
N ALA A 380 9.96 -19.19 -2.48
CA ALA A 380 11.01 -19.28 -1.47
C ALA A 380 11.49 -20.74 -1.28
N THR A 381 10.57 -21.71 -1.32
CA THR A 381 10.89 -23.13 -1.20
C THR A 381 11.70 -23.62 -2.40
N LEU A 382 11.29 -23.27 -3.62
CA LEU A 382 12.00 -23.62 -4.85
C LEU A 382 13.37 -22.94 -4.92
N ALA A 383 13.47 -21.68 -4.47
CA ALA A 383 14.75 -20.98 -4.36
C ALA A 383 15.69 -21.67 -3.37
N GLY A 384 15.18 -22.08 -2.20
CA GLY A 384 15.95 -22.87 -1.22
C GLY A 384 16.41 -24.23 -1.76
N GLN A 385 15.66 -24.83 -2.68
CA GLN A 385 16.04 -26.08 -3.37
C GLN A 385 16.99 -25.86 -4.56
N GLY A 386 17.30 -24.61 -4.92
CA GLY A 386 18.05 -24.30 -6.15
C GLY A 386 17.29 -24.65 -7.44
N ARG A 387 15.96 -24.80 -7.38
CA ARG A 387 15.07 -25.17 -8.49
C ARG A 387 14.20 -24.01 -8.96
N LEU A 388 14.56 -22.77 -8.63
CA LEU A 388 13.81 -21.61 -9.06
C LEU A 388 14.05 -21.38 -10.56
N GLY A 389 13.07 -21.78 -11.38
CA GLY A 389 13.06 -21.57 -12.83
C GLY A 389 12.99 -20.10 -13.23
N ALA A 390 13.08 -19.86 -14.54
CA ALA A 390 12.93 -18.52 -15.10
C ALA A 390 11.49 -18.02 -14.89
N ARG A 391 11.33 -16.70 -14.75
CA ARG A 391 10.01 -16.06 -14.78
C ARG A 391 9.67 -15.70 -16.23
N ASN A 392 8.41 -15.88 -16.62
CA ASN A 392 7.89 -15.35 -17.88
C ASN A 392 7.72 -13.82 -17.80
N GLU A 393 7.30 -13.21 -18.91
CA GLU A 393 7.00 -11.78 -19.03
C GLU A 393 5.93 -11.29 -18.04
N PHE A 394 5.11 -12.20 -17.49
CA PHE A 394 4.08 -11.91 -16.49
C PHE A 394 4.57 -12.14 -15.04
N GLY A 395 5.83 -12.52 -14.85
CA GLY A 395 6.41 -12.81 -13.54
C GLY A 395 6.06 -14.18 -12.96
N GLU A 396 5.34 -15.01 -13.71
CA GLU A 396 5.00 -16.39 -13.34
C GLU A 396 6.21 -17.30 -13.60
N LEU A 397 6.42 -18.29 -12.74
CA LEU A 397 7.52 -19.23 -12.89
C LEU A 397 7.22 -20.27 -13.97
N VAL A 398 8.14 -20.41 -14.92
CA VAL A 398 8.09 -21.39 -16.02
C VAL A 398 8.93 -22.61 -15.62
N ASP A 399 8.47 -23.80 -16.01
CA ASP A 399 9.21 -25.08 -15.93
C ASP A 399 9.56 -25.65 -14.53
N ASN A 400 8.88 -25.22 -13.46
CA ASN A 400 9.17 -25.70 -12.11
C ASN A 400 8.54 -27.07 -11.74
N GLY A 401 8.06 -27.83 -12.73
CA GLY A 401 7.35 -29.08 -12.50
C GLY A 401 6.02 -28.89 -11.77
N ALA A 402 5.51 -29.95 -11.15
CA ALA A 402 4.26 -29.89 -10.40
C ALA A 402 4.38 -28.93 -9.19
N PRO A 403 3.38 -28.08 -8.93
CA PRO A 403 3.39 -27.15 -7.81
C PRO A 403 3.50 -27.90 -6.48
N ILE A 404 4.36 -27.42 -5.58
CA ILE A 404 4.52 -28.00 -4.24
C ILE A 404 3.26 -27.65 -3.42
N PRO A 405 2.50 -28.64 -2.93
CA PRO A 405 1.28 -28.38 -2.17
C PRO A 405 1.64 -27.82 -0.78
N PHE A 406 0.94 -26.77 -0.35
CA PHE A 406 1.00 -26.32 1.05
C PHE A 406 -0.09 -27.05 1.85
N THR A 407 0.31 -27.96 2.73
CA THR A 407 -0.62 -28.74 3.53
C THR A 407 -0.89 -28.09 4.88
N TRP A 408 -2.17 -27.90 5.21
CA TRP A 408 -2.65 -27.47 6.51
C TRP A 408 -3.71 -28.45 7.01
N ASN A 409 -3.56 -28.94 8.24
CA ASN A 409 -4.42 -30.00 8.81
C ASN A 409 -4.54 -31.23 7.89
N GLY A 410 -3.42 -31.63 7.26
CA GLY A 410 -3.36 -32.79 6.36
C GLY A 410 -4.01 -32.60 4.99
N LYS A 411 -4.47 -31.39 4.65
CA LYS A 411 -5.12 -31.08 3.38
C LYS A 411 -4.42 -29.94 2.65
N ASN A 412 -4.40 -29.97 1.33
CA ASN A 412 -3.91 -28.85 0.53
C ASN A 412 -4.83 -27.63 0.75
N VAL A 413 -4.26 -26.51 1.18
CA VAL A 413 -5.03 -25.29 1.49
C VAL A 413 -5.74 -24.76 0.25
N LEU A 414 -5.06 -24.75 -0.89
CA LEU A 414 -5.61 -24.19 -2.12
C LEU A 414 -6.83 -24.97 -2.64
N LEU A 415 -6.83 -26.29 -2.45
CA LEU A 415 -7.96 -27.16 -2.83
C LEU A 415 -9.18 -27.00 -1.91
N GLN A 416 -9.02 -26.41 -0.72
CA GLN A 416 -10.14 -26.15 0.19
C GLN A 416 -10.88 -24.86 -0.17
N ILE A 417 -10.18 -23.90 -0.79
CA ILE A 417 -10.69 -22.56 -1.09
C ILE A 417 -11.97 -22.60 -1.94
N PRO A 418 -12.05 -23.35 -3.07
CA PRO A 418 -13.25 -23.39 -3.91
C PRO A 418 -14.53 -23.70 -3.11
N THR A 419 -14.46 -24.70 -2.24
CA THR A 419 -15.62 -25.17 -1.45
C THR A 419 -15.80 -24.43 -0.11
N GLY A 420 -14.89 -23.52 0.24
CA GLY A 420 -14.86 -22.87 1.56
C GLY A 420 -16.12 -22.07 1.88
N LEU A 421 -16.84 -21.61 0.85
CA LEU A 421 -18.05 -20.80 0.95
C LEU A 421 -19.33 -21.54 0.51
N ASP A 422 -19.26 -22.85 0.21
CA ASP A 422 -20.42 -23.65 -0.25
C ASP A 422 -21.56 -23.73 0.79
N PHE A 423 -21.29 -23.43 2.07
CA PHE A 423 -22.34 -23.34 3.08
C PHE A 423 -23.34 -22.21 2.80
N LEU A 424 -22.96 -21.18 2.05
CA LEU A 424 -23.85 -20.10 1.64
C LEU A 424 -24.93 -20.61 0.67
N HIS A 425 -24.56 -21.54 -0.21
CA HIS A 425 -25.48 -22.15 -1.16
C HIS A 425 -26.60 -22.95 -0.47
N LYS A 426 -26.32 -23.48 0.74
CA LYS A 426 -27.30 -24.24 1.54
C LYS A 426 -28.33 -23.35 2.25
N CYS A 427 -28.22 -22.03 2.15
CA CYS A 427 -29.15 -21.09 2.77
C CYS A 427 -30.16 -20.57 1.75
N ASP A 428 -31.36 -21.16 1.74
CA ASP A 428 -32.43 -20.82 0.79
C ASP A 428 -32.82 -19.34 0.82
N GLU A 429 -32.85 -18.71 2.00
CA GLU A 429 -33.17 -17.28 2.11
C GLU A 429 -32.12 -16.40 1.43
N LEU A 430 -30.85 -16.76 1.57
CA LEU A 430 -29.75 -16.05 0.94
C LEU A 430 -29.80 -16.22 -0.58
N VAL A 431 -29.95 -17.46 -1.06
CA VAL A 431 -30.05 -17.78 -2.50
C VAL A 431 -31.24 -17.07 -3.11
N LYS A 432 -32.41 -17.12 -2.48
CA LYS A 432 -33.61 -16.40 -2.92
C LYS A 432 -33.41 -14.89 -2.91
N TRP A 433 -32.66 -14.35 -1.95
CA TRP A 433 -32.35 -12.92 -1.89
C TRP A 433 -31.40 -12.49 -3.01
N PHE A 434 -30.35 -13.27 -3.28
CA PHE A 434 -29.38 -13.07 -4.37
C PHE A 434 -29.91 -13.38 -5.77
N GLY A 435 -31.05 -14.05 -5.83
CA GLY A 435 -31.65 -14.52 -7.08
C GLY A 435 -30.95 -15.78 -7.57
N ASN A 436 -31.65 -16.52 -8.42
CA ASN A 436 -31.14 -17.78 -8.96
C ASN A 436 -29.96 -17.60 -9.91
N ASP A 437 -29.76 -16.38 -10.42
CA ASP A 437 -28.69 -16.05 -11.37
C ASP A 437 -27.31 -15.95 -10.71
N PHE A 438 -27.23 -15.82 -9.38
CA PHE A 438 -25.95 -15.74 -8.65
C PHE A 438 -25.62 -17.07 -7.98
N THR A 439 -24.59 -17.75 -8.47
CA THR A 439 -24.15 -19.05 -7.93
C THR A 439 -23.14 -18.88 -6.80
N PHE A 440 -23.45 -19.44 -5.63
CA PHE A 440 -22.53 -19.54 -4.48
C PHE A 440 -21.61 -20.76 -4.53
N HIS A 441 -22.01 -21.78 -5.28
CA HIS A 441 -21.25 -23.02 -5.38
C HIS A 441 -19.89 -22.76 -6.05
N ARG A 442 -18.81 -23.22 -5.43
CA ARG A 442 -17.44 -23.11 -5.95
C ARG A 442 -17.07 -21.69 -6.42
N ASN A 443 -17.53 -20.68 -5.68
CA ASN A 443 -17.33 -19.26 -6.01
C ASN A 443 -16.54 -18.53 -4.91
N PRO A 444 -15.25 -18.84 -4.70
CA PRO A 444 -14.45 -18.31 -3.58
C PRO A 444 -14.21 -16.79 -3.64
N PHE A 445 -14.41 -16.18 -4.81
CA PHE A 445 -14.25 -14.74 -5.05
C PHE A 445 -15.60 -14.01 -5.15
N MET A 446 -16.72 -14.71 -4.96
CA MET A 446 -18.08 -14.14 -4.98
C MET A 446 -18.32 -13.28 -6.23
N LEU A 447 -17.93 -13.80 -7.38
CA LEU A 447 -18.02 -13.14 -8.67
C LEU A 447 -19.30 -13.55 -9.41
N ALA A 448 -19.69 -12.76 -10.41
CA ALA A 448 -20.84 -13.05 -11.24
C ALA A 448 -20.68 -14.36 -12.05
N VAL A 449 -19.46 -14.64 -12.51
CA VAL A 449 -19.11 -15.91 -13.17
C VAL A 449 -18.29 -16.74 -12.18
N PRO A 450 -18.76 -17.91 -11.75
CA PRO A 450 -18.06 -18.75 -10.78
C PRO A 450 -16.74 -19.30 -11.34
N LEU A 451 -15.93 -19.94 -10.49
CA LEU A 451 -14.59 -20.42 -10.85
C LEU A 451 -14.63 -21.41 -12.03
N ASP A 452 -15.62 -22.33 -12.01
CA ASP A 452 -15.74 -23.40 -13.00
C ASP A 452 -16.18 -22.88 -14.39
N ASP A 453 -16.91 -21.77 -14.44
CA ASP A 453 -17.39 -21.16 -15.70
C ASP A 453 -16.43 -20.10 -16.24
N ARG A 454 -15.24 -19.95 -15.64
CA ARG A 454 -14.31 -18.90 -16.06
C ARG A 454 -13.79 -19.13 -17.48
N PRO A 455 -13.79 -18.08 -18.33
CA PRO A 455 -13.20 -18.19 -19.65
C PRO A 455 -11.69 -18.41 -19.51
N VAL A 456 -11.17 -19.37 -20.25
CA VAL A 456 -9.73 -19.55 -20.43
C VAL A 456 -9.16 -18.28 -21.06
N THR A 457 -7.94 -17.91 -20.68
CA THR A 457 -7.27 -16.76 -21.32
C THR A 457 -7.12 -17.07 -22.82
N PRO A 458 -7.63 -16.21 -23.73
CA PRO A 458 -7.56 -16.47 -25.16
C PRO A 458 -6.14 -16.78 -25.60
N ILE A 459 -5.96 -17.90 -26.28
CA ILE A 459 -4.66 -18.32 -26.80
C ILE A 459 -4.19 -17.35 -27.89
N LYS A 460 -2.87 -17.16 -28.01
CA LYS A 460 -2.30 -16.43 -29.15
C LYS A 460 -2.58 -17.23 -30.43
N ALA A 461 -3.19 -16.61 -31.42
CA ALA A 461 -3.48 -17.24 -32.72
C ALA A 461 -2.21 -17.56 -33.54
N THR A 462 -1.06 -16.99 -33.15
CA THR A 462 0.24 -17.22 -33.77
C THR A 462 1.05 -18.29 -33.02
N ARG A 463 1.80 -19.10 -33.77
CA ARG A 463 2.89 -19.90 -33.23
C ARG A 463 4.19 -19.56 -33.95
N THR A 464 5.28 -19.59 -33.21
CA THR A 464 6.63 -19.53 -33.77
C THR A 464 6.91 -20.84 -34.50
N VAL A 465 7.11 -20.77 -35.81
CA VAL A 465 7.46 -21.91 -36.67
C VAL A 465 8.80 -21.61 -37.32
N THR A 466 9.74 -22.55 -37.25
CA THR A 466 11.02 -22.42 -37.94
C THR A 466 10.85 -22.75 -39.43
N ILE A 467 11.01 -21.77 -40.30
CA ILE A 467 10.99 -21.93 -41.76
C ILE A 467 12.39 -21.54 -42.25
N ASP A 468 13.10 -22.47 -42.89
CA ASP A 468 14.46 -22.27 -43.40
C ASP A 468 15.48 -21.79 -42.34
N GLY A 469 15.32 -22.26 -41.09
CA GLY A 469 16.19 -21.88 -39.98
C GLY A 469 15.87 -20.51 -39.36
N VAL A 470 14.87 -19.79 -39.86
CA VAL A 470 14.38 -18.53 -39.30
C VAL A 470 13.07 -18.80 -38.53
N GLU A 471 13.02 -18.35 -37.27
CA GLU A 471 11.79 -18.38 -36.47
C GLU A 471 10.82 -17.32 -36.96
N VAL A 472 9.70 -17.74 -37.55
CA VAL A 472 8.65 -16.84 -38.05
C VAL A 472 7.36 -17.12 -37.29
N GLU A 473 6.73 -16.08 -36.75
CA GLU A 473 5.36 -16.20 -36.21
C GLU A 473 4.36 -16.37 -37.35
N LYS A 474 3.70 -17.54 -37.40
CA LYS A 474 2.66 -17.83 -38.38
C LYS A 474 1.33 -18.02 -37.66
N ALA A 475 0.29 -17.34 -38.16
CA ALA A 475 -1.08 -17.58 -37.72
C ALA A 475 -1.53 -18.96 -38.20
N ILE A 476 -1.99 -19.80 -37.27
CA ILE A 476 -2.50 -21.14 -37.58
C ILE A 476 -4.03 -21.06 -37.60
N PRO A 477 -4.71 -21.38 -38.72
CA PRO A 477 -6.16 -21.21 -38.84
C PRO A 477 -6.98 -21.92 -37.74
N SER A 478 -6.53 -23.10 -37.28
CA SER A 478 -7.19 -23.82 -36.19
C SER A 478 -7.10 -23.09 -34.85
N LEU A 479 -5.93 -22.51 -34.53
CA LEU A 479 -5.74 -21.73 -33.30
C LEU A 479 -6.43 -20.38 -33.37
N GLN A 480 -6.53 -19.80 -34.57
CA GLN A 480 -7.27 -18.56 -34.77
C GLN A 480 -8.75 -18.75 -34.47
N LYS A 481 -9.36 -19.82 -34.99
CA LYS A 481 -10.75 -20.16 -34.67
C LYS A 481 -10.96 -20.36 -33.17
N GLU A 482 -10.09 -21.13 -32.52
CA GLU A 482 -10.17 -21.38 -31.08
C GLU A 482 -9.97 -20.09 -30.26
N ALA A 483 -9.04 -19.22 -30.65
CA ALA A 483 -8.84 -17.92 -30.03
C ALA A 483 -10.06 -17.00 -30.18
N ASP A 484 -10.70 -17.00 -31.35
CA ASP A 484 -11.91 -16.23 -31.61
C ASP A 484 -13.10 -16.75 -30.78
N ASP A 485 -13.28 -18.07 -30.69
CA ASP A 485 -14.30 -18.70 -29.85
C ASP A 485 -14.07 -18.37 -28.35
N GLN A 486 -12.82 -18.48 -27.87
CA GLN A 486 -12.45 -18.10 -26.50
C GLN A 486 -12.67 -16.61 -26.24
N LYS A 487 -12.40 -15.74 -27.22
CA LYS A 487 -12.63 -14.29 -27.13
C LYS A 487 -14.12 -13.95 -27.08
N LEU A 488 -14.96 -14.61 -27.88
CA LEU A 488 -16.41 -14.44 -27.83
C LEU A 488 -16.96 -14.88 -26.46
N TYR A 489 -16.50 -16.02 -25.95
CA TYR A 489 -16.89 -16.48 -24.61
C TYR A 489 -16.41 -15.51 -23.51
N PHE A 490 -15.19 -14.99 -23.64
CA PHE A 490 -14.68 -13.97 -22.73
C PHE A 490 -15.54 -12.70 -22.73
N GLN A 491 -15.92 -12.19 -23.91
CA GLN A 491 -16.82 -11.05 -24.05
C GLN A 491 -18.21 -11.32 -23.45
N HIS A 492 -18.74 -12.53 -23.61
CA HIS A 492 -19.97 -12.96 -22.97
C HIS A 492 -19.87 -12.90 -21.43
N CYS A 493 -18.78 -13.41 -20.86
CA CYS A 493 -18.54 -13.31 -19.42
C CYS A 493 -18.38 -11.85 -18.96
N GLU A 494 -17.65 -11.00 -19.70
CA GLU A 494 -17.55 -9.57 -19.42
C GLU A 494 -18.91 -8.87 -19.44
N LYS A 495 -19.78 -9.27 -20.37
CA LYS A 495 -21.16 -8.80 -20.39
C LYS A 495 -21.93 -9.22 -19.13
N ILE A 496 -21.79 -10.47 -18.67
CA ILE A 496 -22.38 -10.91 -17.39
C ILE A 496 -21.88 -10.05 -16.21
N TYR A 497 -20.59 -9.68 -16.18
CA TYR A 497 -20.05 -8.74 -15.19
C TYR A 497 -20.71 -7.34 -15.32
N ALA A 498 -20.82 -6.84 -16.54
CA ALA A 498 -21.42 -5.54 -16.83
C ALA A 498 -22.93 -5.48 -16.54
N ASP A 499 -23.64 -6.60 -16.72
CA ASP A 499 -25.09 -6.71 -16.47
C ASP A 499 -25.40 -7.13 -15.03
N GLY A 500 -24.40 -7.67 -14.31
CA GLY A 500 -24.51 -8.11 -12.93
C GLY A 500 -25.08 -7.03 -12.00
N GLY A 501 -25.91 -7.48 -11.06
CA GLY A 501 -26.59 -6.60 -10.12
C GLY A 501 -25.59 -5.82 -9.26
N ASN A 502 -25.77 -4.51 -9.10
CA ASN A 502 -24.93 -3.68 -8.20
C ASN A 502 -25.00 -4.11 -6.72
N TRP A 503 -25.99 -4.93 -6.40
CA TRP A 503 -26.27 -5.47 -5.08
C TRP A 503 -25.68 -6.88 -4.89
N TRP A 504 -25.13 -7.50 -5.94
CA TRP A 504 -24.28 -8.69 -5.82
C TRP A 504 -23.00 -8.34 -5.06
N PRO A 505 -22.31 -9.35 -4.48
CA PRO A 505 -20.99 -9.12 -3.92
C PRO A 505 -20.08 -8.54 -5.01
N SER A 506 -19.23 -7.59 -4.62
CA SER A 506 -18.33 -6.88 -5.55
C SER A 506 -19.05 -6.07 -6.66
N GLY A 507 -20.38 -5.88 -6.55
CA GLY A 507 -21.20 -5.19 -7.55
C GLY A 507 -21.12 -5.86 -8.92
N GLY A 508 -21.07 -7.20 -8.96
CA GLY A 508 -20.83 -7.94 -10.20
C GLY A 508 -19.48 -7.59 -10.82
N GLY A 509 -18.43 -7.36 -10.01
CA GLY A 509 -17.09 -6.97 -10.48
C GLY A 509 -16.91 -5.49 -10.83
N LYS A 510 -17.98 -4.69 -10.88
CA LYS A 510 -17.91 -3.24 -11.20
C LYS A 510 -17.22 -2.41 -10.12
N LEU A 511 -17.28 -2.87 -8.87
CA LEU A 511 -16.66 -2.18 -7.73
C LEU A 511 -15.20 -2.59 -7.50
N MET A 512 -14.68 -3.55 -8.27
CA MET A 512 -13.26 -3.91 -8.20
C MET A 512 -12.43 -2.90 -8.98
N ASP A 513 -11.36 -2.44 -8.35
CA ASP A 513 -10.28 -1.75 -9.04
C ASP A 513 -9.52 -2.72 -9.94
N GLU A 514 -8.92 -2.18 -11.00
CA GLU A 514 -8.26 -2.98 -12.03
C GLU A 514 -7.06 -3.79 -11.48
N SER A 515 -6.43 -3.29 -10.41
CA SER A 515 -5.35 -3.99 -9.72
C SER A 515 -5.88 -5.24 -9.01
N LEU A 516 -6.94 -5.12 -8.21
CA LEU A 516 -7.55 -6.29 -7.56
C LEU A 516 -8.12 -7.28 -8.59
N LYS A 517 -8.73 -6.82 -9.69
CA LYS A 517 -9.20 -7.73 -10.76
C LYS A 517 -8.05 -8.58 -11.30
N ARG A 518 -6.89 -7.99 -11.57
CA ARG A 518 -5.70 -8.74 -12.05
C ARG A 518 -5.22 -9.75 -11.00
N ARG A 519 -5.19 -9.35 -9.73
CA ARG A 519 -4.80 -10.26 -8.62
C ARG A 519 -5.77 -11.42 -8.47
N VAL A 520 -7.08 -11.17 -8.55
CA VAL A 520 -8.12 -12.20 -8.56
C VAL A 520 -7.93 -13.16 -9.74
N ARG A 521 -7.69 -12.66 -10.96
CA ARG A 521 -7.42 -13.51 -12.13
C ARG A 521 -6.17 -14.38 -11.94
N SER A 522 -5.10 -13.83 -11.38
CA SER A 522 -3.89 -14.60 -11.07
C SER A 522 -4.18 -15.69 -10.03
N ALA A 523 -4.93 -15.35 -8.99
CA ALA A 523 -5.33 -16.27 -7.93
C ALA A 523 -6.25 -17.40 -8.46
N GLU A 524 -7.21 -17.09 -9.34
CA GLU A 524 -8.06 -18.08 -10.02
C GLU A 524 -7.21 -19.11 -10.78
N LYS A 525 -6.23 -18.64 -11.57
CA LYS A 525 -5.33 -19.53 -12.33
C LYS A 525 -4.56 -20.47 -11.41
N VAL A 526 -4.05 -19.96 -10.29
CA VAL A 526 -3.29 -20.77 -9.32
C VAL A 526 -4.17 -21.89 -8.76
N VAL A 527 -5.43 -21.60 -8.41
CA VAL A 527 -6.36 -22.61 -7.88
C VAL A 527 -6.72 -23.65 -8.95
N ILE A 528 -7.03 -23.22 -10.18
CA ILE A 528 -7.38 -24.11 -11.29
C ILE A 528 -6.20 -25.05 -11.63
N LEU A 529 -4.98 -24.51 -11.66
CA LEU A 529 -3.76 -25.31 -11.87
C LEU A 529 -3.56 -26.36 -10.77
N GLU A 530 -3.84 -26.00 -9.52
CA GLU A 530 -3.74 -26.92 -8.38
C GLU A 530 -4.73 -28.08 -8.48
N GLU A 531 -5.98 -27.80 -8.88
CA GLU A 531 -7.00 -28.81 -9.08
C GLU A 531 -6.63 -29.74 -10.25
N ALA A 532 -6.13 -29.18 -11.35
CA ALA A 532 -5.68 -29.95 -12.51
C ALA A 532 -4.59 -30.96 -12.10
N VAL A 533 -3.54 -30.51 -11.42
CA VAL A 533 -2.42 -31.38 -10.98
C VAL A 533 -2.89 -32.52 -10.10
N THR A 534 -3.83 -32.24 -9.18
CA THR A 534 -4.38 -33.25 -8.28
C THR A 534 -5.22 -34.29 -9.03
N SER A 535 -5.99 -33.86 -10.04
CA SER A 535 -6.83 -34.74 -10.84
C SER A 535 -6.03 -35.71 -11.73
N PHE A 536 -4.86 -35.29 -12.23
CA PHE A 536 -3.98 -36.13 -13.04
C PHE A 536 -3.17 -37.13 -12.20
N GLY A 537 -2.82 -36.80 -10.95
CA GLY A 537 -2.08 -37.71 -10.07
C GLY A 537 -2.90 -38.86 -9.48
N ALA A 538 -4.24 -38.79 -9.59
CA ALA A 538 -5.17 -39.80 -9.07
C ALA A 538 -5.64 -40.82 -10.13
N ARG A 539 -5.26 -40.62 -11.41
CA ARG A 539 -5.48 -41.57 -12.51
C ARG A 539 -4.18 -42.28 -12.83
#